data_AF-A0A378LR47-F1
#
_entry.id   AF-A0A378LR47-F1
#
_cell.length_a   1.000
_cell.length_b   1.000
_cell.length_c   1.000
_cell.angle_alpha   90.00
_cell.angle_beta   90.00
_cell.angle_gamma   90.00
#
_symmetry.space_group_name_H-M   'P 1'
#
loop_
_entity.id
_entity.type
_entity.pdbx_description
1 polymer ?
#
loop_
_entity_poly.entity_id
_entity_poly.type
_entity_poly.pdbx_seq_one_letter_code
_entity_poly.pdbx_strand_id
1 'polypeptide(L)'
;MNKLMMYSLLILLSTEALGDSIIVNKTHSWQRIPITINAEKKYVVEGTVPEGNFYYTYPGYRCIKEKTNIVGVNAVVYHAEVPGQSDIYCYPE
;
A
#
# COMPACT_ATOMS: atom_id res chain seq x y z
N MET A 1 -14.43 53.50 21.01
CA MET A 1 -15.34 52.85 20.03
C MET A 1 -14.59 52.85 18.70
N ASN A 2 -14.23 51.79 17.98
CA ASN A 2 -14.43 50.33 18.03
C ASN A 2 -13.14 49.72 17.44
N LYS A 3 -12.37 48.97 18.23
CA LYS A 3 -12.03 47.53 18.04
C LYS A 3 -12.66 46.83 16.81
N LEU A 4 -11.92 45.83 16.29
CA LEU A 4 -12.31 44.69 15.43
C LEU A 4 -12.01 44.92 13.92
N MET A 5 -11.31 44.08 13.16
CA MET A 5 -10.85 42.70 13.34
C MET A 5 -9.57 42.46 12.54
N MET A 6 -8.54 41.90 13.18
CA MET A 6 -7.41 41.28 12.50
C MET A 6 -7.77 39.80 12.32
N TYR A 7 -8.16 39.38 11.11
CA TYR A 7 -8.41 37.96 10.84
C TYR A 7 -7.08 37.27 10.58
N SER A 8 -6.49 36.72 11.64
CA SER A 8 -5.46 35.69 11.51
C SER A 8 -6.11 34.42 10.95
N LEU A 9 -5.87 34.15 9.66
CA LEU A 9 -6.26 32.91 9.02
C LEU A 9 -5.31 31.79 9.49
N LEU A 10 -5.59 31.24 10.67
CA LEU A 10 -4.97 30.01 11.16
C LEU A 10 -5.64 28.82 10.46
N ILE A 11 -5.14 28.44 9.29
CA ILE A 11 -5.40 27.10 8.76
C ILE A 11 -4.41 26.18 9.44
N LEU A 12 -4.83 25.59 10.56
CA LEU A 12 -4.22 24.39 11.09
C LEU A 12 -4.44 23.31 10.04
N LEU A 13 -3.44 23.05 9.22
CA LEU A 13 -3.37 21.81 8.46
C LEU A 13 -3.26 20.70 9.49
N SER A 14 -4.39 20.09 9.83
CA SER A 14 -4.44 18.81 10.51
C SER A 14 -3.82 17.78 9.57
N THR A 15 -2.50 17.59 9.68
CA THR A 15 -1.88 16.37 9.16
C THR A 15 -2.42 15.23 10.02
N GLU A 16 -3.52 14.64 9.55
CA GLU A 16 -3.93 13.31 9.96
C GLU A 16 -2.80 12.37 9.52
N ALA A 17 -1.77 12.25 10.36
CA ALA A 17 -0.88 11.12 10.31
C ALA A 17 -1.70 9.92 10.81
N LEU A 18 -2.59 9.42 9.94
CA LEU A 18 -3.12 8.07 10.06
C LEU A 18 -1.88 7.20 10.16
N GLY A 19 -1.65 6.61 11.34
CA GLY A 19 -0.48 5.78 11.56
C GLY A 19 -0.39 4.76 10.44
N ASP A 20 0.78 4.69 9.80
CA ASP A 20 1.02 3.81 8.65
C ASP A 20 0.41 2.43 8.92
N SER A 21 -0.32 1.89 7.93
CA SER A 21 -0.89 0.57 8.06
C SER A 21 0.21 -0.46 8.38
N ILE A 22 -0.14 -1.53 9.10
CA ILE A 22 0.85 -2.56 9.52
C ILE A 22 1.66 -3.07 8.32
N ILE A 23 1.03 -3.15 7.14
CA ILE A 23 1.71 -3.56 5.92
C ILE A 23 2.72 -2.51 5.43
N VAL A 24 2.38 -1.22 5.47
CA VAL A 24 3.28 -0.12 5.08
C VAL A 24 4.49 -0.09 6.02
N ASN A 25 4.26 -0.19 7.34
CA ASN A 25 5.35 -0.21 8.31
C ASN A 25 6.27 -1.43 8.13
N LYS A 26 5.70 -2.64 7.95
CA LYS A 26 6.46 -3.88 7.73
C LYS A 26 7.42 -3.79 6.54
N THR A 27 7.02 -3.04 5.52
CA THR A 27 7.68 -3.00 4.22
C THR A 27 8.31 -1.64 3.93
N HIS A 28 8.45 -0.78 4.94
CA HIS A 28 8.93 0.59 4.81
C HIS A 28 10.32 0.67 4.15
N SER A 29 11.20 -0.30 4.43
CA SER A 29 12.55 -0.39 3.86
C SER A 29 12.66 -1.32 2.65
N TRP A 30 11.55 -1.91 2.20
CA TRP A 30 11.56 -2.91 1.13
C TRP A 30 11.49 -2.22 -0.24
N GLN A 31 12.03 -2.88 -1.27
CA GLN A 31 11.96 -2.35 -2.63
C GLN A 31 10.54 -2.51 -3.21
N ARG A 32 10.08 -1.47 -3.93
CA ARG A 32 8.75 -1.39 -4.54
C ARG A 32 8.77 -1.98 -5.94
N ILE A 33 7.92 -2.98 -6.21
CA ILE A 33 7.81 -3.63 -7.53
C ILE A 33 6.40 -3.47 -8.10
N PRO A 34 6.21 -2.70 -9.19
CA PRO A 34 4.90 -2.53 -9.79
C PRO A 34 4.36 -3.84 -10.37
N ILE A 35 3.04 -4.02 -10.24
CA ILE A 35 2.31 -5.12 -10.87
C ILE A 35 1.07 -4.58 -11.58
N THR A 36 0.69 -5.24 -12.66
CA THR A 36 -0.64 -5.11 -13.25
C THR A 36 -1.53 -6.22 -12.72
N ILE A 37 -2.82 -5.96 -12.55
CA ILE A 37 -3.82 -6.96 -12.17
C ILE A 37 -4.91 -7.04 -13.25
N ASN A 38 -5.26 -8.26 -13.63
CA ASN A 38 -6.32 -8.51 -14.61
C ASN A 38 -7.67 -8.86 -13.94
N ALA A 39 -8.73 -8.93 -14.76
CA ALA A 39 -10.09 -9.20 -14.28
C ALA A 39 -10.26 -10.58 -13.63
N GLU A 40 -9.37 -11.54 -13.92
CA GLU A 40 -9.38 -12.90 -13.36
C GLU A 40 -8.62 -13.00 -12.02
N LYS A 41 -8.27 -11.85 -11.42
CA LYS A 41 -7.42 -11.79 -10.22
C LYS A 41 -6.05 -12.45 -10.43
N LYS A 42 -5.48 -12.30 -11.63
CA LYS A 42 -4.07 -12.62 -11.87
C LYS A 42 -3.23 -11.36 -11.89
N TYR A 43 -1.97 -11.49 -11.48
CA TYR A 43 -1.00 -10.41 -11.51
C TYR A 43 0.15 -10.69 -12.48
N VAL A 44 0.68 -9.62 -13.05
CA VAL A 44 1.90 -9.60 -13.88
C VAL A 44 2.88 -8.63 -13.27
N VAL A 45 4.13 -9.07 -13.12
CA VAL A 45 5.21 -8.21 -12.61
C VAL A 45 5.71 -7.29 -13.71
N GLU A 46 5.76 -6.00 -13.41
CA GLU A 46 6.33 -5.00 -14.29
C GLU A 46 7.81 -4.81 -13.95
N GLY A 47 8.69 -5.29 -14.84
CA GLY A 47 10.14 -5.18 -14.69
C GLY A 47 10.77 -6.34 -13.92
N THR A 48 11.97 -6.09 -13.37
CA THR A 48 12.79 -7.13 -12.75
C THR A 48 12.53 -7.21 -11.25
N VAL A 49 12.36 -8.43 -10.73
CA VAL A 49 12.30 -8.68 -9.29
C VAL A 49 13.73 -8.67 -8.73
N PRO A 50 14.04 -7.82 -7.74
CA PRO A 50 15.36 -7.73 -7.16
C PRO A 50 15.66 -8.91 -6.23
N GLU A 51 16.94 -9.08 -5.91
CA GLU A 51 17.34 -9.92 -4.80
C GLU A 51 17.04 -9.21 -3.46
N GLY A 52 16.61 -9.96 -2.45
CA GLY A 52 16.29 -9.43 -1.12
C GLY A 52 14.81 -9.10 -0.90
N ASN A 53 14.55 -8.13 -0.01
CA ASN A 53 13.20 -7.80 0.44
C ASN A 53 12.51 -6.81 -0.50
N PHE A 54 11.35 -7.20 -1.01
CA PHE A 54 10.52 -6.37 -1.87
C PHE A 54 9.04 -6.65 -1.64
N TYR A 55 8.21 -5.70 -2.05
CA TYR A 55 6.76 -5.82 -2.07
C TYR A 55 6.23 -5.48 -3.46
N TYR A 56 5.09 -6.06 -3.81
CA TYR A 56 4.38 -5.71 -5.03
C TYR A 56 3.36 -4.60 -4.79
N THR A 57 3.08 -3.78 -5.79
CA THR A 57 2.18 -2.62 -5.65
C THR A 57 1.34 -2.41 -6.90
N TYR A 58 0.10 -2.03 -6.68
CA TYR A 58 -0.82 -1.48 -7.68
C TYR A 58 -1.68 -0.41 -6.99
N PRO A 59 -2.45 0.43 -7.72
CA PRO A 59 -3.12 1.59 -7.13
C PRO A 59 -3.93 1.28 -5.86
N GLY A 60 -3.52 1.86 -4.73
CA GLY A 60 -4.17 1.74 -3.43
C GLY A 60 -3.83 0.48 -2.63
N TYR A 61 -2.88 -0.34 -3.08
CA TYR A 61 -2.57 -1.61 -2.44
C TYR A 61 -1.07 -1.91 -2.36
N ARG A 62 -0.72 -2.56 -1.25
CA ARG A 62 0.58 -3.18 -1.02
C ARG A 62 0.43 -4.69 -0.87
N CYS A 63 1.21 -5.44 -1.64
CA CYS A 63 1.14 -6.89 -1.66
C CYS A 63 2.45 -7.55 -1.28
N ILE A 64 2.36 -8.65 -0.55
CA ILE A 64 3.51 -9.45 -0.14
C ILE A 64 3.24 -10.93 -0.41
N LYS A 65 4.31 -11.72 -0.55
CA LYS A 65 4.22 -13.16 -0.78
C LYS A 65 3.72 -13.94 0.44
N GLU A 66 3.94 -13.40 1.62
CA GLU A 66 3.55 -14.04 2.88
C GLU A 66 2.29 -13.42 3.45
N LYS A 67 1.26 -14.24 3.70
CA LYS A 67 0.05 -13.77 4.35
C LYS A 67 0.39 -13.23 5.74
N THR A 68 0.05 -11.96 5.97
CA THR A 68 0.09 -11.31 7.27
C THR A 68 -1.32 -11.16 7.83
N ASN A 69 -1.53 -11.57 9.07
CA ASN A 69 -2.82 -11.41 9.74
C ASN A 69 -2.88 -10.00 10.34
N ILE A 70 -3.71 -9.14 9.75
CA ILE A 70 -3.98 -7.78 10.22
C ILE A 70 -5.40 -7.75 10.76
N VAL A 71 -5.58 -7.35 12.03
CA VAL A 71 -6.89 -7.32 12.67
C VAL A 71 -7.82 -6.37 11.90
N GLY A 72 -8.99 -6.87 11.51
CA GLY A 72 -10.00 -6.08 10.78
C GLY A 72 -9.69 -5.87 9.29
N VAL A 73 -8.61 -6.41 8.75
CA VAL A 73 -8.24 -6.26 7.34
C VAL A 73 -8.13 -7.63 6.67
N ASN A 74 -8.95 -7.86 5.65
CA ASN A 74 -8.86 -9.05 4.81
C ASN A 74 -7.95 -8.79 3.62
N ALA A 75 -6.94 -9.64 3.44
CA ALA A 75 -6.09 -9.58 2.26
C ALA A 75 -6.87 -9.99 1.01
N VAL A 76 -6.70 -9.25 -0.08
CA VAL A 76 -7.11 -9.71 -1.40
C VAL A 76 -6.01 -10.64 -1.93
N VAL A 77 -6.39 -11.84 -2.35
CA VAL A 77 -5.45 -12.83 -2.90
C VAL A 77 -5.45 -12.71 -4.41
N TYR A 78 -4.25 -12.63 -4.98
CA TYR A 78 -4.03 -12.67 -6.42
C TYR A 78 -3.06 -13.79 -6.78
N HIS A 79 -3.31 -14.41 -7.92
CA HIS A 79 -2.51 -15.51 -8.45
C HIS A 79 -1.55 -14.98 -9.51
N ALA A 80 -0.38 -15.58 -9.64
CA ALA A 80 0.49 -15.20 -10.75
C ALA A 80 -0.15 -15.59 -12.09
N GLU A 81 -0.01 -14.75 -13.11
CA GLU A 81 -0.42 -15.12 -14.46
C GLU A 81 0.48 -16.23 -15.03
N VAL A 82 1.74 -16.27 -14.59
CA VAL A 82 2.73 -17.28 -14.98
C VAL A 82 2.59 -18.52 -14.08
N PRO A 83 2.38 -19.72 -14.66
CA PRO A 83 2.32 -20.96 -13.88
C PRO A 83 3.59 -21.20 -13.05
N GLY A 84 3.40 -21.66 -11.81
CA GLY A 84 4.51 -22.01 -10.89
C GLY A 84 5.02 -20.85 -10.02
N GLN A 85 4.51 -19.64 -10.20
CA GLN A 85 4.72 -18.54 -9.25
C GLN A 85 3.68 -18.57 -8.13
N SER A 86 4.07 -18.10 -6.95
CA SER A 86 3.25 -18.10 -5.73
C SER A 86 2.15 -17.02 -5.76
N ASP A 87 1.15 -17.20 -4.91
CA ASP A 87 0.14 -16.17 -4.65
C ASP A 87 0.75 -14.95 -3.93
N ILE A 88 0.08 -13.81 -4.09
CA ILE A 88 0.36 -12.59 -3.34
C ILE A 88 -0.87 -12.14 -2.54
N TYR A 89 -0.60 -11.55 -1.38
CA TYR A 89 -1.60 -11.07 -0.44
C TYR A 89 -1.54 -9.55 -0.39
N CYS A 90 -2.61 -8.90 -0.87
CA CYS A 90 -2.69 -7.46 -1.03
C CYS A 90 -3.56 -6.83 0.05
N TYR A 91 -3.05 -5.74 0.62
CA TYR A 91 -3.67 -4.98 1.70
C TYR A 91 -3.82 -3.52 1.25
N PRO A 92 -4.92 -2.85 1.62
CA PRO A 92 -5.08 -1.44 1.32
C PRO A 92 -3.98 -0.62 2.01
N GLU A 93 -3.42 0.35 1.28
CA GLU A 93 -2.54 1.39 1.83
C GLU A 93 -3.36 2.55 2.43
#